data_AF-A0A1S3HJD8-F1
#
_entry.id   AF-A0A1S3HJD8-F1
#
_cell.length_a   1.000
_cell.length_b   1.000
_cell.length_c   1.000
_cell.angle_alpha   90.00
_cell.angle_beta   90.00
_cell.angle_gamma   90.00
#
_symmetry.space_group_name_H-M   'P 1'
#
loop_
_entity.id
_entity.type
_entity.pdbx_description
1 polymer ?
#
loop_
_entity_poly.entity_id
_entity_poly.type
_entity_poly.pdbx_seq_one_letter_code
_entity_poly.pdbx_strand_id
1 'polypeptide(L)'
;MAEASSQSIQQQQETSKELLADAFVPVQSTDLTYHKLMGTGGFGKVYHAHHKHWGDVAVKKVLEVEVPEKVIIGLKSEAKKLWRVRHPNIVQLFGVVMETKEYALVMEYMCHGSLSDFVHDLEVPFPLQVQMIYQIILAMNYIHTCNPAMLHLDLKAQNVLVDENFNVKLCDFGLAQWRSCSRLGMSKREGEHAGTITHVPPEQWKDMNREPNVKFDVYAFGIVVWEILAKEMPYINNRTTVIKECVSDGQRPDMNKIPDTEDWLRKIITDSWSQDPNKRPTFSDLKERVDPIQQAKKCLIPAAKRQLSQGLASSCQGDMRNSFSSTGDPDMTEVKEIADPNQQSKKGPISSRLPKDPDSSCQGDMPNPSRSIDEQGVTERFHVYLLPATNCATYGECLLQVTLERIILWDVENPRKILEEWPITALRRYGTDTNEFAFEAGRHCKTGEGIFLISTDLSEEIYARVNDAACSIACSASNRIELLIP
;
A
#
# COMPACT_ATOMS: atom_id res chain seq x y z
N MET A 1 -20.42 13.80 37.83
CA MET A 1 -20.30 13.96 36.36
C MET A 1 -18.99 14.63 35.94
N ALA A 2 -18.56 15.71 36.60
CA ALA A 2 -17.30 16.38 36.28
C ALA A 2 -16.03 15.52 36.49
N GLU A 3 -15.95 14.74 37.58
CA GLU A 3 -14.78 13.89 37.87
C GLU A 3 -14.58 12.73 36.88
N ALA A 4 -15.67 12.12 36.40
CA ALA A 4 -15.61 11.07 35.37
C ALA A 4 -15.12 11.63 34.01
N SER A 5 -15.47 12.87 33.69
CA SER A 5 -14.96 13.56 32.50
C SER A 5 -13.46 13.88 32.65
N SER A 6 -13.03 14.37 33.82
CA SER A 6 -11.61 14.65 34.07
C SER A 6 -10.72 13.40 34.04
N GLN A 7 -11.20 12.27 34.56
CA GLN A 7 -10.50 10.99 34.48
C GLN A 7 -10.41 10.47 33.03
N SER A 8 -11.47 10.61 32.24
CA SER A 8 -11.46 10.23 30.82
C SER A 8 -10.48 11.08 29.99
N ILE A 9 -10.37 12.38 30.30
CA ILE A 9 -9.46 13.31 29.64
C ILE A 9 -8.00 13.01 30.03
N GLN A 10 -7.73 12.72 31.30
CA GLN A 10 -6.38 12.32 31.74
C GLN A 10 -5.94 10.99 31.11
N GLN A 11 -6.85 10.02 31.02
CA GLN A 11 -6.57 8.73 30.39
C GLN A 11 -6.34 8.87 28.88
N GLN A 12 -7.09 9.75 28.19
CA GLN A 12 -6.85 10.11 26.79
C GLN A 12 -5.48 10.81 26.60
N GLN A 13 -5.10 11.71 27.51
CA GLN A 13 -3.81 12.40 27.47
C GLN A 13 -2.62 11.44 27.73
N GLU A 14 -2.75 10.47 28.64
CA GLU A 14 -1.72 9.45 28.87
C GLU A 14 -1.62 8.45 27.72
N THR A 15 -2.76 8.01 27.17
CA THR A 15 -2.78 7.11 25.99
C THR A 15 -2.16 7.79 24.77
N SER A 16 -2.44 9.08 24.55
CA SER A 16 -1.80 9.86 23.47
C SER A 16 -0.29 10.06 23.65
N LYS A 17 0.20 10.18 24.90
CA LYS A 17 1.64 10.23 25.21
C LYS A 17 2.34 8.88 25.00
N GLU A 18 1.71 7.75 25.33
CA GLU A 18 2.25 6.42 25.00
C GLU A 18 2.30 6.15 23.49
N LEU A 19 1.33 6.66 22.72
CA LEU A 19 1.30 6.50 21.25
C LEU A 19 2.41 7.28 20.55
N LEU A 20 2.71 8.48 21.07
CA LEU A 20 3.87 9.26 20.66
C LEU A 20 5.19 8.56 21.02
N ALA A 21 5.23 7.84 22.14
CA ALA A 21 6.40 7.04 22.53
C ALA A 21 6.61 5.80 21.62
N ASP A 22 5.53 5.23 21.08
CA ASP A 22 5.57 4.12 20.11
C ASP A 22 5.67 4.58 18.63
N ALA A 23 5.75 5.90 18.39
CA ALA A 23 5.91 6.53 17.07
C ALA A 23 4.82 6.25 16.04
N PHE A 24 3.60 5.89 16.45
CA PHE A 24 2.47 5.75 15.52
C PHE A 24 1.81 7.09 15.22
N VAL A 25 1.20 7.21 14.04
CA VAL A 25 0.30 8.34 13.74
C VAL A 25 -1.05 8.08 14.43
N PRO A 26 -1.46 8.90 15.41
CA PRO A 26 -2.79 8.79 15.99
C PRO A 26 -3.84 9.26 14.98
N VAL A 27 -4.90 8.49 14.81
CA VAL A 27 -6.06 8.82 13.97
C VAL A 27 -7.27 9.00 14.85
N GLN A 28 -8.02 10.08 14.66
CA GLN A 28 -9.30 10.27 15.36
C GLN A 28 -10.41 9.49 14.67
N SER A 29 -11.28 8.83 15.42
CA SER A 29 -12.42 8.09 14.87
C SER A 29 -13.36 9.00 14.06
N THR A 30 -13.45 10.27 14.43
CA THR A 30 -14.21 11.32 13.75
C THR A 30 -13.63 11.70 12.38
N ASP A 31 -12.38 11.34 12.09
CA ASP A 31 -11.74 11.57 10.80
C ASP A 31 -12.06 10.47 9.78
N LEU A 32 -12.76 9.42 10.21
CA LEU A 32 -13.09 8.23 9.41
C LEU A 32 -14.59 8.17 9.11
N THR A 33 -14.93 8.12 7.83
CA THR A 33 -16.30 7.85 7.35
C THR A 33 -16.38 6.42 6.83
N TYR A 34 -17.10 5.55 7.53
CA TYR A 34 -17.20 4.13 7.18
C TYR A 34 -18.17 3.91 6.02
N HIS A 35 -17.77 3.10 5.02
CA HIS A 35 -18.58 2.79 3.85
C HIS A 35 -19.10 1.35 3.90
N LYS A 36 -18.22 0.37 3.66
CA LYS A 36 -18.59 -1.04 3.44
C LYS A 36 -17.80 -1.96 4.37
N LEU A 37 -18.47 -2.96 4.94
CA LEU A 37 -17.80 -4.08 5.60
C LEU A 37 -17.14 -4.96 4.53
N MET A 38 -15.81 -5.04 4.56
CA MET A 38 -15.01 -5.83 3.62
C MET A 38 -14.79 -7.26 4.09
N GLY A 39 -14.71 -7.49 5.41
CA GLY A 39 -14.51 -8.82 5.96
C GLY A 39 -14.68 -8.92 7.47
N THR A 40 -14.95 -10.13 7.94
CA THR A 40 -15.06 -10.50 9.36
C THR A 40 -14.12 -11.66 9.64
N GLY A 41 -13.24 -11.53 10.64
CA GLY A 41 -12.29 -12.58 11.01
C GLY A 41 -12.06 -12.65 12.52
N GLY A 42 -11.19 -13.57 12.94
CA GLY A 42 -10.84 -13.76 14.36
C GLY A 42 -10.19 -12.54 15.02
N PHE A 43 -9.75 -11.57 14.24
CA PHE A 43 -9.09 -10.34 14.69
C PHE A 43 -9.98 -9.09 14.62
N GLY A 44 -11.29 -9.25 14.33
CA GLY A 44 -12.26 -8.15 14.25
C GLY A 44 -12.90 -8.01 12.87
N LYS A 45 -13.38 -6.80 12.56
CA LYS A 45 -14.00 -6.46 11.28
C LYS A 45 -13.15 -5.48 10.49
N VAL A 46 -13.04 -5.68 9.19
CA VAL A 46 -12.33 -4.78 8.28
C VAL A 46 -13.35 -4.01 7.47
N TYR A 47 -13.24 -2.69 7.51
CA TYR A 47 -14.12 -1.78 6.78
C TYR A 47 -13.34 -1.03 5.71
N HIS A 48 -13.96 -0.80 4.56
CA HIS A 48 -13.59 0.30 3.68
C HIS A 48 -14.15 1.59 4.27
N ALA A 49 -13.31 2.59 4.43
CA ALA A 49 -13.66 3.90 4.94
C ALA A 49 -12.93 4.99 4.16
N HIS A 50 -13.41 6.22 4.28
CA HIS A 50 -12.74 7.41 3.80
C HIS A 50 -12.15 8.18 4.98
N HIS A 51 -10.84 8.45 4.93
CA HIS A 51 -10.17 9.33 5.88
C HIS A 51 -10.06 10.73 5.30
N LYS A 52 -10.38 11.76 6.09
CA LYS A 52 -10.48 13.18 5.64
C LYS A 52 -9.30 13.70 4.81
N HIS A 53 -8.08 13.19 5.05
CA HIS A 53 -6.85 13.63 4.40
C HIS A 53 -6.17 12.56 3.54
N TRP A 54 -6.52 11.29 3.70
CA TRP A 54 -5.83 10.18 3.04
C TRP A 54 -6.65 9.52 1.95
N GLY A 55 -7.92 9.90 1.80
CA GLY A 55 -8.82 9.25 0.86
C GLY A 55 -9.26 7.88 1.36
N ASP A 56 -9.36 6.91 0.45
CA ASP A 56 -9.81 5.56 0.77
C ASP A 56 -8.80 4.77 1.61
N VAL A 57 -9.29 4.20 2.70
CA VAL A 57 -8.50 3.43 3.68
C VAL A 57 -9.22 2.13 4.06
N ALA A 58 -8.44 1.16 4.52
CA ALA A 58 -8.94 -0.04 5.18
C ALA A 58 -8.81 0.12 6.70
N VAL A 59 -9.91 -0.08 7.44
CA VAL A 59 -9.96 0.05 8.90
C VAL A 59 -10.25 -1.31 9.54
N LYS A 60 -9.23 -1.93 10.15
CA LYS A 60 -9.37 -3.18 10.93
C LYS A 60 -9.75 -2.81 12.36
N LYS A 61 -11.04 -2.89 12.69
CA LYS A 61 -11.62 -2.48 13.98
C LYS A 61 -11.88 -3.68 14.88
N VAL A 62 -11.49 -3.55 16.15
CA VAL A 62 -11.86 -4.48 17.22
C VAL A 62 -13.30 -4.18 17.66
N LEU A 63 -14.17 -5.18 17.65
CA LEU A 63 -15.59 -5.02 17.97
C LEU A 63 -15.95 -5.79 19.22
N GLU A 64 -15.64 -5.23 20.39
CA GLU A 64 -16.15 -5.71 21.67
C GLU A 64 -16.62 -4.52 22.51
N VAL A 65 -17.77 -4.67 23.19
CA VAL A 65 -18.34 -3.64 24.07
C VAL A 65 -17.38 -3.31 25.21
N GLU A 66 -16.66 -4.34 25.66
CA GLU A 66 -15.53 -4.27 26.59
C GLU A 66 -14.39 -5.08 25.97
N VAL A 67 -13.36 -4.39 25.48
CA VAL A 67 -12.20 -5.02 24.85
C VAL A 67 -11.20 -5.43 25.95
N PRO A 68 -10.88 -6.73 26.12
CA PRO A 68 -9.86 -7.17 27.06
C PRO A 68 -8.51 -6.55 26.71
N GLU A 69 -7.74 -6.17 27.72
CA GLU A 69 -6.42 -5.55 27.56
C GLU A 69 -5.49 -6.36 26.64
N LYS A 70 -5.57 -7.69 26.72
CA LYS A 70 -4.81 -8.60 25.87
C LYS A 70 -5.10 -8.45 24.37
N VAL A 71 -6.33 -8.12 23.98
CA VAL A 71 -6.71 -7.86 22.58
C VAL A 71 -6.07 -6.54 22.12
N ILE A 72 -6.09 -5.52 22.98
CA ILE A 72 -5.42 -4.22 22.72
C ILE A 72 -3.91 -4.42 22.58
N ILE A 73 -3.28 -5.21 23.46
CA ILE A 73 -1.86 -5.56 23.37
C ILE A 73 -1.56 -6.28 22.05
N GLY A 74 -2.42 -7.20 21.63
CA GLY A 74 -2.32 -7.88 20.34
C GLY A 74 -2.36 -6.91 19.16
N LEU A 75 -3.32 -5.98 19.17
CA LEU A 75 -3.47 -4.95 18.14
C LEU A 75 -2.25 -4.00 18.10
N LYS A 76 -1.80 -3.51 19.26
CA LYS A 76 -0.57 -2.71 19.37
C LYS A 76 0.65 -3.49 18.85
N SER A 77 0.75 -4.77 19.17
CA SER A 77 1.83 -5.65 18.67
C SER A 77 1.80 -5.78 17.14
N GLU A 78 0.62 -5.98 16.55
CA GLU A 78 0.43 -6.02 15.10
C GLU A 78 0.82 -4.67 14.46
N ALA A 79 0.35 -3.56 15.03
CA ALA A 79 0.72 -2.21 14.59
C ALA A 79 2.24 -2.02 14.60
N LYS A 80 2.93 -2.43 15.67
CA LYS A 80 4.41 -2.31 15.79
C LYS A 80 5.12 -3.11 14.71
N LYS A 81 4.62 -4.30 14.37
CA LYS A 81 5.21 -5.13 13.32
C LYS A 81 5.04 -4.48 11.96
N LEU A 82 3.81 -4.11 11.60
CA LEU A 82 3.47 -3.44 10.34
C LEU A 82 4.20 -2.11 10.18
N TRP A 83 4.31 -1.30 11.23
CA TRP A 83 5.00 -0.01 11.19
C TRP A 83 6.50 -0.13 10.89
N ARG A 84 7.14 -1.21 11.36
CA ARG A 84 8.57 -1.46 11.17
C ARG A 84 8.92 -2.03 9.80
N VAL A 85 7.97 -2.65 9.10
CA VAL A 85 8.18 -3.23 7.78
C VAL A 85 7.65 -2.29 6.72
N ARG A 86 8.53 -1.79 5.84
CA ARG A 86 8.14 -0.91 4.71
C ARG A 86 8.65 -1.51 3.42
N HIS A 87 7.72 -2.00 2.61
CA HIS A 87 8.03 -2.65 1.35
C HIS A 87 6.85 -2.48 0.37
N PRO A 88 7.09 -2.29 -0.95
CA PRO A 88 6.01 -2.12 -1.94
C PRO A 88 4.99 -3.26 -1.99
N ASN A 89 5.36 -4.44 -1.53
CA ASN A 89 4.52 -5.65 -1.48
C ASN A 89 4.10 -6.05 -0.05
N ILE A 90 4.05 -5.09 0.88
CA ILE A 90 3.48 -5.25 2.22
C ILE A 90 2.52 -4.08 2.45
N VAL A 91 1.35 -4.37 3.02
CA VAL A 91 0.33 -3.36 3.29
C VAL A 91 0.88 -2.30 4.25
N GLN A 92 0.75 -1.05 3.85
CA GLN A 92 1.19 0.09 4.63
C GLN A 92 0.17 0.45 5.71
N LEU A 93 0.66 0.56 6.95
CA LEU A 93 -0.06 1.16 8.06
C LEU A 93 0.07 2.69 7.99
N PHE A 94 -1.06 3.39 7.93
CA PHE A 94 -1.10 4.85 7.98
C PHE A 94 -1.16 5.37 9.41
N GLY A 95 -1.97 4.72 10.26
CA GLY A 95 -2.11 5.13 11.65
C GLY A 95 -2.96 4.18 12.47
N VAL A 96 -3.22 4.56 13.72
CA VAL A 96 -3.99 3.77 14.68
C VAL A 96 -5.05 4.62 15.37
N VAL A 97 -6.23 4.07 15.56
CA VAL A 97 -7.28 4.63 16.41
C VAL A 97 -7.19 3.95 17.77
N MET A 98 -7.11 4.73 18.83
CA MET A 98 -6.89 4.26 20.20
C MET A 98 -7.74 5.09 21.18
N GLU A 99 -9.04 5.11 20.91
CA GLU A 99 -10.03 5.86 21.68
C GLU A 99 -10.85 4.94 22.58
N THR A 100 -11.61 5.51 23.51
CA THR A 100 -12.43 4.74 24.44
C THR A 100 -13.41 3.85 23.67
N LYS A 101 -13.19 2.53 23.76
CA LYS A 101 -13.96 1.47 23.07
C LYS A 101 -13.82 1.46 21.55
N GLU A 102 -12.89 2.23 20.97
CA GLU A 102 -12.61 2.25 19.54
C GLU A 102 -11.12 2.00 19.31
N TYR A 103 -10.77 0.76 18.95
CA TYR A 103 -9.41 0.38 18.62
C TYR A 103 -9.35 -0.13 17.19
N ALA A 104 -8.52 0.49 16.36
CA ALA A 104 -8.41 0.11 14.96
C ALA A 104 -7.03 0.38 14.36
N LEU A 105 -6.69 -0.41 13.34
CA LEU A 105 -5.57 -0.13 12.43
C LEU A 105 -6.13 0.54 11.16
N VAL A 106 -5.54 1.67 10.76
CA VAL A 106 -5.86 2.38 9.53
C VAL A 106 -4.75 2.13 8.52
N MET A 107 -5.08 1.44 7.44
CA MET A 107 -4.14 0.93 6.45
C MET A 107 -4.54 1.37 5.04
N GLU A 108 -3.63 1.20 4.09
CA GLU A 108 -3.97 1.38 2.68
C GLU A 108 -5.11 0.46 2.24
N TYR A 109 -5.99 0.99 1.39
CA TYR A 109 -7.11 0.25 0.85
C TYR A 109 -6.71 -0.55 -0.40
N MET A 110 -7.09 -1.83 -0.41
CA MET A 110 -6.79 -2.77 -1.49
C MET A 110 -8.09 -3.14 -2.20
N CYS A 111 -8.41 -2.42 -3.28
CA CYS A 111 -9.74 -2.40 -3.89
C CYS A 111 -10.20 -3.74 -4.48
N HIS A 112 -9.26 -4.64 -4.80
CA HIS A 112 -9.56 -5.96 -5.34
C HIS A 112 -9.59 -7.06 -4.28
N GLY A 113 -9.51 -6.69 -2.99
CA GLY A 113 -9.69 -7.62 -1.89
C GLY A 113 -8.56 -8.66 -1.80
N SER A 114 -8.91 -9.86 -1.33
CA SER A 114 -7.95 -10.94 -1.13
C SER A 114 -7.56 -11.62 -2.45
N LEU A 115 -6.32 -12.07 -2.55
CA LEU A 115 -5.83 -12.80 -3.71
C LEU A 115 -6.59 -14.11 -3.89
N SER A 116 -7.02 -14.74 -2.78
CA SER A 116 -7.87 -15.93 -2.81
C SER A 116 -9.16 -15.70 -3.61
N ASP A 117 -9.90 -14.64 -3.29
CA ASP A 117 -11.16 -14.33 -3.99
C ASP A 117 -10.85 -13.84 -5.42
N PHE A 118 -9.82 -13.01 -5.57
CA PHE A 118 -9.42 -12.44 -6.85
C PHE A 118 -9.07 -13.50 -7.90
N VAL A 119 -8.27 -14.51 -7.54
CA VAL A 119 -7.93 -15.61 -8.47
C VAL A 119 -9.07 -16.60 -8.60
N HIS A 120 -9.99 -16.72 -7.64
CA HIS A 120 -11.15 -17.61 -7.79
C HIS A 120 -12.13 -17.05 -8.82
N ASP A 121 -12.44 -15.75 -8.71
CA ASP A 121 -13.51 -15.10 -9.48
C ASP A 121 -13.06 -14.68 -10.89
N LEU A 122 -11.76 -14.51 -11.13
CA LEU A 122 -11.23 -13.96 -12.37
C LEU A 122 -10.28 -14.91 -13.09
N GLU A 123 -10.24 -14.79 -14.42
CA GLU A 123 -9.16 -15.37 -15.22
C GLU A 123 -7.97 -14.42 -15.29
N VAL A 124 -7.05 -14.59 -14.34
CA VAL A 124 -5.81 -13.79 -14.27
C VAL A 124 -4.85 -14.26 -15.37
N PRO A 125 -4.43 -13.39 -16.31
CA PRO A 125 -3.46 -13.77 -17.33
C PRO A 125 -2.13 -14.24 -16.73
N PHE A 126 -1.51 -15.25 -17.36
CA PHE A 126 -0.30 -15.88 -16.84
C PHE A 126 0.86 -14.91 -16.50
N PRO A 127 1.19 -13.87 -17.30
CA PRO A 127 2.21 -12.90 -16.91
C PRO A 127 1.92 -12.18 -15.59
N LEU A 128 0.65 -11.93 -15.25
CA LEU A 128 0.25 -11.35 -13.97
C LEU A 128 0.35 -12.36 -12.83
N GLN A 129 0.00 -13.63 -13.07
CA GLN A 129 0.21 -14.68 -12.06
C GLN A 129 1.70 -14.78 -11.66
N VAL A 130 2.61 -14.76 -12.64
CA VAL A 130 4.06 -14.76 -12.38
C VAL A 130 4.50 -13.49 -11.63
N GLN A 131 3.96 -12.32 -12.01
CA GLN A 131 4.23 -11.08 -11.29
C GLN A 131 3.78 -11.15 -9.82
N MET A 132 2.58 -11.68 -9.55
CA MET A 132 2.03 -11.81 -8.20
C MET A 132 2.88 -12.76 -7.34
N ILE A 133 3.24 -13.93 -7.89
CA ILE A 133 4.13 -14.89 -7.23
C ILE A 133 5.48 -14.24 -6.90
N TYR A 134 6.07 -13.51 -7.85
CA TYR A 134 7.34 -12.81 -7.65
C TYR A 134 7.24 -11.72 -6.57
N GLN A 135 6.15 -10.94 -6.55
CA GLN A 135 5.91 -9.91 -5.54
C GLN A 135 5.75 -10.48 -4.13
N ILE A 136 5.10 -11.64 -3.98
CA ILE A 136 5.05 -12.39 -2.71
C ILE A 136 6.46 -12.81 -2.28
N ILE A 137 7.27 -13.34 -3.21
CA ILE A 137 8.66 -13.71 -2.94
C ILE A 137 9.46 -12.49 -2.44
N LEU A 138 9.31 -11.33 -3.08
CA LEU A 138 10.01 -10.10 -2.68
C LEU A 138 9.63 -9.67 -1.25
N ALA A 139 8.34 -9.65 -0.92
CA ALA A 139 7.85 -9.29 0.40
C ALA A 139 8.37 -10.25 1.48
N MET A 140 8.28 -11.55 1.23
CA MET A 140 8.74 -12.58 2.15
C MET A 140 10.26 -12.57 2.34
N ASN A 141 11.02 -12.37 1.25
CA ASN A 141 12.46 -12.21 1.31
C ASN A 141 12.85 -11.00 2.17
N TYR A 142 12.14 -9.88 2.01
CA TYR A 142 12.38 -8.68 2.81
C TYR A 142 12.20 -8.96 4.31
N ILE A 143 11.08 -9.52 4.75
CA ILE A 143 10.85 -9.76 6.18
C ILE A 143 11.78 -10.84 6.77
N HIS A 144 12.19 -11.83 5.96
CA HIS A 144 13.15 -12.87 6.37
C HIS A 144 14.59 -12.37 6.47
N THR A 145 14.92 -11.28 5.78
CA THR A 145 16.26 -10.66 5.79
C THR A 145 16.37 -9.49 6.76
N CYS A 146 15.27 -9.08 7.41
CA CYS A 146 15.33 -8.17 8.56
C CYS A 146 16.25 -8.72 9.66
N ASN A 147 16.74 -7.82 10.52
CA ASN A 147 17.54 -8.20 11.69
C ASN A 147 16.88 -7.66 12.98
N PRO A 148 16.31 -8.53 13.84
CA PRO A 148 16.15 -9.98 13.65
C PRO A 148 15.19 -10.33 12.50
N ALA A 149 15.29 -11.54 11.95
CA ALA A 149 14.37 -12.00 10.91
C ALA A 149 12.94 -12.11 11.45
N MET A 150 11.96 -11.67 10.67
CA MET A 150 10.54 -11.80 10.98
C MET A 150 9.93 -12.99 10.24
N LEU A 151 9.17 -13.81 10.94
CA LEU A 151 8.36 -14.89 10.40
C LEU A 151 6.91 -14.41 10.24
N HIS A 152 6.25 -14.74 9.14
CA HIS A 152 4.84 -14.37 8.91
C HIS A 152 3.88 -15.31 9.66
N LEU A 153 4.11 -16.63 9.55
CA LEU A 153 3.39 -17.72 10.21
C LEU A 153 1.91 -17.93 9.84
N ASP A 154 1.29 -16.99 9.12
CA ASP A 154 -0.03 -17.18 8.51
C ASP A 154 -0.07 -16.75 7.03
N LEU A 155 0.94 -17.16 6.27
CA LEU A 155 0.98 -16.88 4.84
C LEU A 155 -0.03 -17.79 4.11
N LYS A 156 -1.04 -17.17 3.48
CA LYS A 156 -2.10 -17.81 2.69
C LYS A 156 -2.63 -16.83 1.66
N ALA A 157 -3.28 -17.29 0.59
CA ALA A 157 -3.84 -16.41 -0.43
C ALA A 157 -4.85 -15.39 0.13
N GLN A 158 -5.56 -15.70 1.22
CA GLN A 158 -6.47 -14.77 1.90
C GLN A 158 -5.75 -13.58 2.58
N ASN A 159 -4.47 -13.75 2.96
CA ASN A 159 -3.64 -12.72 3.61
C ASN A 159 -2.71 -12.02 2.61
N VAL A 160 -2.99 -12.16 1.31
CA VAL A 160 -2.36 -11.41 0.23
C VAL A 160 -3.47 -10.57 -0.40
N LEU A 161 -3.29 -9.25 -0.49
CA LEU A 161 -4.31 -8.34 -1.03
C LEU A 161 -3.89 -7.79 -2.40
N VAL A 162 -4.86 -7.41 -3.22
CA VAL A 162 -4.64 -6.93 -4.60
C VAL A 162 -5.04 -5.45 -4.73
N ASP A 163 -4.12 -4.61 -5.24
CA ASP A 163 -4.35 -3.17 -5.47
C ASP A 163 -4.98 -2.88 -6.84
N GLU A 164 -5.34 -1.62 -7.10
CA GLU A 164 -5.94 -1.15 -8.36
C GLU A 164 -5.08 -1.46 -9.60
N ASN A 165 -3.77 -1.58 -9.40
CA ASN A 165 -2.82 -1.88 -10.45
C ASN A 165 -2.51 -3.39 -10.56
N PHE A 166 -3.28 -4.25 -9.89
CA PHE A 166 -3.08 -5.69 -9.83
C PHE A 166 -1.73 -6.13 -9.22
N ASN A 167 -1.12 -5.28 -8.40
CA ASN A 167 0.01 -5.70 -7.57
C ASN A 167 -0.51 -6.33 -6.28
N VAL A 168 0.29 -7.24 -5.73
CA VAL A 168 -0.03 -7.89 -4.46
C VAL A 168 0.75 -7.31 -3.29
N LYS A 169 0.09 -7.30 -2.12
CA LYS A 169 0.70 -6.91 -0.84
C LYS A 169 0.33 -7.88 0.26
N LEU A 170 1.31 -8.30 1.06
CA LEU A 170 1.07 -9.11 2.25
C LEU A 170 0.38 -8.28 3.33
N CYS A 171 -0.60 -8.88 4.02
CA CYS A 171 -1.28 -8.29 5.16
C CYS A 171 -1.33 -9.28 6.34
N ASP A 172 -1.93 -8.83 7.45
CA ASP A 172 -2.19 -9.62 8.67
C ASP A 172 -0.94 -10.17 9.38
N PHE A 173 -0.26 -9.26 10.08
CA PHE A 173 0.93 -9.56 10.89
C PHE A 173 0.57 -9.92 12.34
N GLY A 174 -0.68 -10.26 12.63
CA GLY A 174 -1.15 -10.62 13.97
C GLY A 174 -0.35 -11.79 14.55
N LEU A 175 -0.05 -12.81 13.73
CA LEU A 175 0.73 -13.98 14.11
C LEU A 175 2.24 -13.85 13.87
N ALA A 176 2.69 -12.76 13.23
CA ALA A 176 4.09 -12.60 12.85
C ALA A 176 5.01 -12.47 14.08
N GLN A 177 6.23 -13.00 13.99
CA GLN A 177 7.16 -13.09 15.11
C GLN A 177 8.60 -12.74 14.70
N TRP A 178 9.28 -11.94 15.52
CA TRP A 178 10.72 -11.73 15.40
C TRP A 178 11.47 -12.89 16.03
N ARG A 179 12.43 -13.49 15.32
CA ARG A 179 13.16 -14.68 15.80
C ARG A 179 13.88 -14.53 17.15
N SER A 180 14.21 -13.32 17.58
CA SER A 180 14.93 -13.07 18.84
C SER A 180 14.06 -12.59 20.00
N CYS A 181 12.74 -12.43 19.80
CA CYS A 181 11.87 -11.94 20.87
C CYS A 181 11.28 -13.14 21.63
N SER A 182 11.68 -13.29 22.89
CA SER A 182 11.25 -14.34 23.82
C SER A 182 9.72 -14.47 23.86
N ARG A 183 9.24 -15.69 24.13
CA ARG A 183 7.87 -16.27 24.06
C ARG A 183 6.72 -15.52 24.79
N LEU A 184 6.86 -14.25 25.15
CA LEU A 184 5.98 -13.50 26.05
C LEU A 184 4.68 -12.96 25.42
N GLY A 185 4.41 -13.17 24.13
CA GLY A 185 3.30 -12.49 23.43
C GLY A 185 2.08 -13.32 23.04
N MET A 186 2.15 -14.66 23.09
CA MET A 186 1.03 -15.49 22.62
C MET A 186 0.43 -16.30 23.76
N SER A 187 -0.85 -16.04 24.04
CA SER A 187 -1.69 -17.06 24.63
C SER A 187 -1.85 -18.20 23.63
N LYS A 188 -1.13 -19.29 23.84
CA LYS A 188 -1.67 -20.57 23.43
C LYS A 188 -2.96 -20.76 24.23
N ARG A 189 -4.13 -20.72 23.58
CA ARG A 189 -5.25 -21.49 24.14
C ARG A 189 -4.75 -22.93 24.15
N GLU A 190 -4.85 -23.61 25.29
CA GLU A 190 -4.43 -25.01 25.40
C GLU A 190 -5.10 -25.82 24.28
N GLY A 191 -4.31 -26.35 23.35
CA GLY A 191 -4.77 -27.18 22.22
C GLY A 191 -4.88 -26.47 20.85
N GLU A 192 -4.86 -25.15 20.76
CA GLU A 192 -4.93 -24.42 19.47
C GLU A 192 -3.51 -24.14 18.93
N HIS A 193 -3.26 -24.56 17.68
CA HIS A 193 -2.01 -24.27 16.98
C HIS A 193 -2.15 -22.90 16.27
N ALA A 194 -1.11 -22.07 16.31
CA ALA A 194 -1.08 -20.81 15.58
C ALA A 194 -0.96 -21.05 14.06
N GLY A 195 -1.74 -20.30 13.26
CA GLY A 195 -1.76 -20.36 11.80
C GLY A 195 -2.90 -21.19 11.20
N THR A 196 -3.11 -21.04 9.90
CA THR A 196 -4.15 -21.78 9.15
C THR A 196 -3.68 -23.22 8.88
N ILE A 197 -4.37 -24.22 9.45
CA ILE A 197 -3.97 -25.65 9.44
C ILE A 197 -3.52 -26.17 8.07
N THR A 198 -4.17 -25.76 6.98
CA THR A 198 -3.86 -26.17 5.61
C THR A 198 -2.49 -25.71 5.11
N HIS A 199 -1.93 -24.66 5.71
CA HIS A 199 -0.66 -24.03 5.34
C HIS A 199 0.46 -24.32 6.35
N VAL A 200 0.15 -24.98 7.47
CA VAL A 200 1.14 -25.35 8.48
C VAL A 200 1.96 -26.57 8.01
N PRO A 201 3.30 -26.52 8.12
CA PRO A 201 4.16 -27.58 7.61
C PRO A 201 4.11 -28.85 8.48
N PRO A 202 4.40 -30.03 7.91
CA PRO A 202 4.21 -31.31 8.58
C PRO A 202 5.07 -31.51 9.84
N GLU A 203 6.25 -30.90 9.92
CA GLU A 203 7.12 -31.01 11.09
C GLU A 203 6.51 -30.39 12.36
N GLN A 204 5.53 -29.50 12.23
CA GLN A 204 4.80 -28.93 13.38
C GLN A 204 3.96 -30.00 14.10
N TRP A 205 3.49 -31.01 13.38
CA TRP A 205 2.62 -32.05 13.93
C TRP A 205 3.40 -33.22 14.55
N LYS A 206 4.69 -33.33 14.22
CA LYS A 206 5.58 -34.39 14.71
C LYS A 206 6.28 -34.04 16.02
N ASP A 207 6.42 -32.74 16.31
CA ASP A 207 7.05 -32.24 17.53
C ASP A 207 6.32 -30.99 18.04
N MET A 208 5.57 -31.16 19.13
CA MET A 208 4.81 -30.06 19.76
C MET A 208 5.72 -28.96 20.34
N ASN A 209 7.00 -29.25 20.56
CA ASN A 209 7.98 -28.31 21.08
C ASN A 209 8.79 -27.62 19.97
N ARG A 210 8.59 -28.00 18.70
CA ARG A 210 9.28 -27.39 17.59
C ARG A 210 8.90 -25.91 17.47
N GLU A 211 9.94 -25.08 17.44
CA GLU A 211 9.77 -23.64 17.24
C GLU A 211 9.66 -23.32 15.74
N PRO A 212 8.73 -22.43 15.34
CA PRO A 212 8.63 -21.98 13.97
C PRO A 212 9.93 -21.35 13.46
N ASN A 213 10.19 -21.51 12.17
CA ASN A 213 11.36 -20.94 11.51
C ASN A 213 11.01 -20.48 10.09
N VAL A 214 11.96 -19.86 9.40
CA VAL A 214 11.76 -19.34 8.03
C VAL A 214 11.24 -20.40 7.04
N LYS A 215 11.54 -21.69 7.25
CA LYS A 215 11.08 -22.78 6.37
C LYS A 215 9.58 -23.11 6.56
N PHE A 216 8.94 -22.62 7.63
CA PHE A 216 7.49 -22.70 7.78
C PHE A 216 6.81 -21.81 6.74
N ASP A 217 7.25 -20.56 6.61
CA ASP A 217 6.70 -19.65 5.63
C ASP A 217 7.01 -20.10 4.19
N VAL A 218 8.16 -20.73 3.94
CA VAL A 218 8.47 -21.30 2.62
C VAL A 218 7.51 -22.44 2.26
N TYR A 219 7.15 -23.30 3.23
CA TYR A 219 6.14 -24.32 2.99
C TYR A 219 4.78 -23.70 2.66
N ALA A 220 4.35 -22.73 3.47
CA ALA A 220 3.10 -22.02 3.26
C ALA A 220 3.07 -21.32 1.89
N PHE A 221 4.19 -20.74 1.45
CA PHE A 221 4.33 -20.17 0.11
C PHE A 221 4.11 -21.20 -1.00
N GLY A 222 4.63 -22.43 -0.87
CA GLY A 222 4.35 -23.50 -1.83
C GLY A 222 2.85 -23.78 -1.98
N ILE A 223 2.10 -23.76 -0.87
CA ILE A 223 0.65 -23.89 -0.88
C ILE A 223 -0.02 -22.67 -1.55
N VAL A 224 0.44 -21.45 -1.28
CA VAL A 224 -0.07 -20.22 -1.92
C VAL A 224 0.12 -20.24 -3.44
N VAL A 225 1.28 -20.68 -3.93
CA VAL A 225 1.51 -20.81 -5.38
C VAL A 225 0.56 -21.85 -5.98
N TRP A 226 0.29 -22.96 -5.28
CA TRP A 226 -0.72 -23.92 -5.70
C TRP A 226 -2.13 -23.30 -5.71
N GLU A 227 -2.51 -22.50 -4.70
CA GLU A 227 -3.82 -21.80 -4.64
C GLU A 227 -4.01 -20.85 -5.83
N ILE A 228 -2.98 -20.08 -6.18
CA ILE A 228 -3.01 -19.14 -7.32
C ILE A 228 -3.28 -19.88 -8.63
N LEU A 229 -2.64 -21.04 -8.83
CA LEU A 229 -2.73 -21.78 -10.08
C LEU A 229 -3.98 -22.67 -10.16
N ALA A 230 -4.37 -23.30 -9.05
CA ALA A 230 -5.52 -24.18 -8.97
C ALA A 230 -6.85 -23.43 -8.78
N LYS A 231 -6.79 -22.15 -8.37
CA LYS A 231 -7.94 -21.26 -8.13
C LYS A 231 -8.93 -21.82 -7.08
N GLU A 232 -8.43 -22.62 -6.15
CA GLU A 232 -9.22 -23.25 -5.10
C GLU A 232 -8.49 -23.32 -3.76
N MET A 233 -9.26 -23.51 -2.68
CA MET A 233 -8.72 -23.71 -1.34
C MET A 233 -8.08 -25.10 -1.21
N PRO A 234 -6.92 -25.23 -0.54
CA PRO A 234 -6.22 -26.49 -0.40
C PRO A 234 -6.99 -27.45 0.49
N TYR A 235 -7.01 -28.73 0.10
CA TYR A 235 -7.67 -29.81 0.85
C TYR A 235 -9.17 -29.58 1.12
N ILE A 236 -9.87 -28.89 0.22
CA ILE A 236 -11.31 -28.63 0.33
C ILE A 236 -12.10 -29.90 0.73
N ASN A 237 -13.11 -29.72 1.59
CA ASN A 237 -13.97 -30.78 2.13
C ASN A 237 -13.31 -31.80 3.07
N ASN A 238 -12.06 -31.58 3.50
CA ASN A 238 -11.40 -32.45 4.48
C ASN A 238 -11.46 -31.87 5.90
N ARG A 239 -11.58 -32.77 6.88
CA ARG A 239 -11.51 -32.39 8.30
C ARG A 239 -10.06 -32.08 8.68
N THR A 240 -9.88 -31.09 9.55
CA THR A 240 -8.59 -30.71 10.16
C THR A 240 -7.74 -31.89 10.63
N THR A 241 -8.34 -32.90 11.26
CA THR A 241 -7.62 -34.08 11.77
C THR A 241 -7.04 -34.92 10.63
N VAL A 242 -7.82 -35.13 9.56
CA VAL A 242 -7.41 -35.87 8.37
C VAL A 242 -6.28 -35.13 7.65
N ILE A 243 -6.41 -33.81 7.50
CA ILE A 243 -5.36 -32.98 6.88
C ILE A 243 -4.04 -33.14 7.63
N LYS A 244 -4.06 -33.05 8.97
CA LYS A 244 -2.85 -33.20 9.80
C LYS A 244 -2.18 -34.57 9.61
N GLU A 245 -2.97 -35.64 9.59
CA GLU A 245 -2.48 -37.01 9.41
C GLU A 245 -1.89 -37.21 8.01
N CYS A 246 -2.67 -36.95 6.96
CA CYS A 246 -2.23 -37.13 5.57
C CYS A 246 -1.04 -36.26 5.18
N VAL A 247 -0.98 -35.00 5.64
CA VAL A 247 0.17 -34.11 5.41
C VAL A 247 1.42 -34.60 6.12
N SER A 248 1.27 -35.19 7.32
CA SER A 248 2.37 -35.80 8.08
C SER A 248 2.97 -37.02 7.36
N ASP A 249 2.13 -37.73 6.60
CA ASP A 249 2.48 -38.88 5.75
C ASP A 249 2.98 -38.47 4.35
N GLY A 250 3.06 -37.17 4.07
CA GLY A 250 3.63 -36.65 2.83
C GLY A 250 2.62 -36.33 1.73
N GLN A 251 1.31 -36.48 1.98
CA GLN A 251 0.30 -36.01 1.02
C GLN A 251 0.32 -34.48 0.90
N ARG A 252 -0.03 -33.99 -0.28
CA ARG A 252 -0.06 -32.58 -0.66
C ARG A 252 -1.32 -32.30 -1.47
N PRO A 253 -1.68 -31.03 -1.71
CA PRO A 253 -2.75 -30.67 -2.64
C PRO A 253 -2.52 -31.28 -4.02
N ASP A 254 -3.60 -31.62 -4.71
CA ASP A 254 -3.56 -32.35 -5.97
C ASP A 254 -2.94 -31.50 -7.10
N MET A 255 -1.78 -31.92 -7.60
CA MET A 255 -1.07 -31.23 -8.68
C MET A 255 -1.78 -31.34 -10.04
N ASN A 256 -2.77 -32.24 -10.19
CA ASN A 256 -3.56 -32.35 -11.42
C ASN A 256 -4.61 -31.23 -11.56
N LYS A 257 -4.90 -30.51 -10.48
CA LYS A 257 -5.80 -29.35 -10.50
C LYS A 257 -5.15 -28.08 -11.01
N ILE A 258 -3.82 -28.04 -11.05
CA ILE A 258 -3.07 -26.96 -11.67
C ILE A 258 -3.12 -27.15 -13.20
N PRO A 259 -3.47 -26.10 -13.97
CA PRO A 259 -3.49 -26.18 -15.43
C PRO A 259 -2.12 -26.56 -16.00
N ASP A 260 -2.10 -26.95 -17.27
CA ASP A 260 -0.82 -27.14 -17.97
C ASP A 260 -0.05 -25.82 -17.96
N THR A 261 1.14 -25.85 -17.40
CA THR A 261 1.92 -24.65 -17.04
C THR A 261 3.40 -24.98 -17.11
N GLU A 262 4.23 -23.94 -17.09
CA GLU A 262 5.67 -24.08 -17.21
C GLU A 262 6.26 -24.90 -16.03
N ASP A 263 7.10 -25.89 -16.33
CA ASP A 263 7.62 -26.88 -15.34
C ASP A 263 8.29 -26.25 -14.11
N TRP A 264 8.89 -25.06 -14.26
CA TRP A 264 9.54 -24.37 -13.16
C TRP A 264 8.56 -23.97 -12.04
N LEU A 265 7.29 -23.70 -12.36
CA LEU A 265 6.26 -23.39 -11.35
C LEU A 265 5.94 -24.62 -10.52
N ARG A 266 5.73 -25.76 -11.18
CA ARG A 266 5.53 -27.04 -10.52
C ARG A 266 6.73 -27.35 -9.61
N LYS A 267 7.95 -27.10 -10.09
CA LYS A 267 9.17 -27.28 -9.32
C LYS A 267 9.26 -26.37 -8.09
N ILE A 268 8.88 -25.10 -8.21
CA ILE A 268 8.85 -24.18 -7.08
C ILE A 268 7.88 -24.67 -6.00
N ILE A 269 6.67 -25.09 -6.39
CA ILE A 269 5.70 -25.67 -5.45
C ILE A 269 6.31 -26.89 -4.76
N THR A 270 6.84 -27.84 -5.53
CA THR A 270 7.35 -29.11 -4.98
C THR A 270 8.57 -28.95 -4.09
N ASP A 271 9.49 -28.06 -4.44
CA ASP A 271 10.66 -27.76 -3.62
C ASP A 271 10.22 -27.03 -2.33
N SER A 272 9.27 -26.10 -2.42
CA SER A 272 8.81 -25.27 -1.31
C SER A 272 8.05 -26.06 -0.24
N TRP A 273 7.20 -27.02 -0.63
CA TRP A 273 6.44 -27.83 0.32
C TRP A 273 7.08 -29.18 0.67
N SER A 274 8.39 -29.33 0.42
CA SER A 274 9.15 -30.55 0.72
C SER A 274 8.90 -31.03 2.16
N GLN A 275 8.78 -32.35 2.31
CA GLN A 275 8.63 -33.00 3.62
C GLN A 275 9.81 -32.70 4.56
N ASP A 276 11.01 -32.63 4.00
CA ASP A 276 12.22 -32.22 4.71
C ASP A 276 12.38 -30.68 4.62
N PRO A 277 12.32 -29.94 5.74
CA PRO A 277 12.47 -28.48 5.75
C PRO A 277 13.81 -27.99 5.21
N ASN A 278 14.88 -28.79 5.30
CA ASN A 278 16.21 -28.40 4.84
C ASN A 278 16.32 -28.41 3.31
N LYS A 279 15.47 -29.18 2.63
CA LYS A 279 15.40 -29.22 1.16
C LYS A 279 14.59 -28.07 0.58
N ARG A 280 13.78 -27.39 1.39
CA ARG A 280 13.02 -26.22 0.95
C ARG A 280 14.01 -25.10 0.62
N PRO A 281 13.80 -24.32 -0.45
CA PRO A 281 14.64 -23.15 -0.75
C PRO A 281 14.48 -22.06 0.33
N THR A 282 15.30 -21.02 0.27
CA THR A 282 15.03 -19.75 0.94
C THR A 282 14.27 -18.82 -0.02
N PHE A 283 13.66 -17.75 0.50
CA PHE A 283 13.07 -16.73 -0.39
C PHE A 283 14.13 -16.01 -1.23
N SER A 284 15.39 -15.97 -0.80
CA SER A 284 16.50 -15.48 -1.63
C SER A 284 16.74 -16.41 -2.82
N ASP A 285 16.80 -17.73 -2.60
CA ASP A 285 16.95 -18.72 -3.68
C ASP A 285 15.75 -18.67 -4.64
N LEU A 286 14.53 -18.52 -4.12
CA LEU A 286 13.32 -18.38 -4.93
C LEU A 286 13.35 -17.10 -5.76
N LYS A 287 13.81 -15.99 -5.18
CA LYS A 287 13.97 -14.71 -5.89
C LYS A 287 14.94 -14.86 -7.05
N GLU A 288 16.10 -15.48 -6.83
CA GLU A 288 17.09 -15.71 -7.89
C GLU A 288 16.57 -16.61 -9.02
N ARG A 289 15.77 -17.63 -8.70
CA ARG A 289 15.15 -18.51 -9.70
C ARG A 289 14.08 -17.81 -10.54
N VAL A 290 13.26 -16.96 -9.93
CA VAL A 290 12.08 -16.37 -10.59
C VAL A 290 12.39 -15.03 -11.26
N ASP A 291 13.39 -14.28 -10.79
CA ASP A 291 13.77 -12.97 -11.35
C ASP A 291 13.97 -13.00 -12.88
N PRO A 292 14.79 -13.89 -13.48
CA PRO A 292 14.98 -13.89 -14.93
C PRO A 292 13.68 -14.17 -15.71
N ILE A 293 12.79 -15.00 -15.15
CA ILE A 293 11.50 -15.34 -15.74
C ILE A 293 10.57 -14.13 -15.70
N GLN A 294 10.54 -13.44 -14.56
CA GLN A 294 9.77 -12.22 -14.40
C GLN A 294 10.26 -11.11 -15.34
N GLN A 295 11.57 -10.95 -15.51
CA GLN A 295 12.11 -9.98 -16.48
C GLN A 295 11.70 -10.33 -17.92
N ALA A 296 11.74 -11.61 -18.30
CA ALA A 296 11.31 -12.05 -19.62
C ALA A 296 9.82 -11.77 -19.89
N LYS A 297 8.96 -11.84 -18.86
CA LYS A 297 7.51 -11.60 -18.98
C LYS A 297 7.11 -10.14 -18.77
N LYS A 298 8.03 -9.26 -18.36
CA LYS A 298 7.76 -7.86 -17.99
C LYS A 298 7.08 -7.05 -19.09
N CYS A 299 7.46 -7.26 -20.35
CA CYS A 299 6.86 -6.56 -21.50
C CYS A 299 5.40 -6.96 -21.77
N LEU A 300 4.96 -8.13 -21.28
CA LEU A 300 3.60 -8.65 -21.46
C LEU A 300 2.63 -8.12 -20.40
N ILE A 301 3.15 -7.62 -19.26
CA ILE A 301 2.35 -7.16 -18.12
C ILE A 301 1.37 -6.05 -18.52
N PRO A 302 1.74 -4.98 -19.24
CA PRO A 302 0.78 -3.93 -19.59
C PRO A 302 -0.40 -4.43 -20.43
N ALA A 303 -0.16 -5.37 -21.35
CA ALA A 303 -1.22 -5.98 -22.14
C ALA A 303 -2.13 -6.86 -21.28
N ALA A 304 -1.55 -7.66 -20.39
CA ALA A 304 -2.28 -8.50 -19.44
C ALA A 304 -3.16 -7.67 -18.49
N LYS A 305 -2.66 -6.53 -17.97
CA LYS A 305 -3.45 -5.61 -17.15
C LYS A 305 -4.67 -5.07 -17.91
N ARG A 306 -4.48 -4.63 -19.16
CA ARG A 306 -5.59 -4.14 -20.00
C ARG A 306 -6.67 -5.21 -20.22
N GLN A 307 -6.25 -6.45 -20.50
CA GLN A 307 -7.18 -7.58 -20.64
C GLN A 307 -8.01 -7.79 -19.37
N LEU A 308 -7.36 -7.77 -18.21
CA LEU A 308 -8.03 -7.99 -16.92
C LEU A 308 -8.96 -6.83 -16.55
N SER A 309 -8.52 -5.58 -16.74
CA SER A 309 -9.34 -4.38 -16.52
C SER A 309 -10.58 -4.35 -17.42
N GLN A 310 -10.46 -4.78 -18.69
CA GLN A 310 -11.61 -4.89 -19.59
C GLN A 310 -12.60 -5.93 -19.07
N GLY A 311 -12.12 -7.10 -18.63
CA GLY A 311 -12.95 -8.14 -18.03
C GLY A 311 -13.76 -7.64 -16.82
N LEU A 312 -13.10 -6.91 -15.92
CA LEU A 312 -13.72 -6.29 -14.75
C LEU A 312 -14.76 -5.21 -15.11
N ALA A 313 -14.49 -4.37 -16.11
CA ALA A 313 -15.46 -3.36 -16.54
C ALA A 313 -16.72 -4.00 -17.14
N SER A 314 -16.57 -5.10 -17.87
CA SER A 314 -17.71 -5.84 -18.44
C SER A 314 -18.52 -6.61 -17.41
N SER A 315 -17.93 -7.11 -16.32
CA SER A 315 -18.69 -7.73 -15.23
C SER A 315 -19.51 -6.69 -14.45
N CYS A 316 -18.95 -5.50 -14.19
CA CYS A 316 -19.69 -4.41 -13.54
C CYS A 316 -20.89 -3.89 -14.36
N GLN A 317 -20.86 -3.98 -15.70
CA GLN A 317 -22.01 -3.65 -16.55
C GLN A 317 -23.11 -4.73 -16.53
N GLY A 318 -22.77 -5.98 -16.21
CA GLY A 318 -23.73 -7.07 -16.00
C GLY A 318 -24.54 -6.89 -14.72
N ASP A 319 -23.91 -6.45 -13.64
CA ASP A 319 -24.56 -6.26 -12.33
C ASP A 319 -25.50 -5.04 -12.28
N MET A 320 -25.27 -4.03 -13.12
CA MET A 320 -26.19 -2.90 -13.28
C MET A 320 -27.45 -3.24 -14.10
N ARG A 321 -27.43 -4.32 -14.90
CA ARG A 321 -28.61 -4.78 -15.66
C ARG A 321 -29.49 -5.75 -14.88
N ASN A 322 -28.94 -6.49 -13.91
CA ASN A 322 -29.69 -7.42 -13.06
C ASN A 322 -30.24 -6.80 -11.77
N SER A 323 -29.96 -5.52 -11.50
CA SER A 323 -30.54 -4.77 -10.37
C SER A 323 -31.87 -4.08 -10.68
N PHE A 324 -32.41 -4.23 -11.90
CA PHE A 324 -33.73 -3.73 -12.32
C PHE A 324 -34.66 -4.86 -12.81
N SER A 325 -34.73 -5.98 -12.09
CA SER A 325 -35.81 -6.97 -12.31
C SER A 325 -36.02 -7.89 -11.10
N SER A 326 -36.36 -7.33 -9.93
CA SER A 326 -37.08 -8.08 -8.89
C SER A 326 -37.57 -7.15 -7.78
N THR A 327 -38.71 -6.52 -7.97
CA THR A 327 -39.58 -6.10 -6.84
C THR A 327 -41.01 -6.52 -7.17
N GLY A 328 -41.28 -7.80 -6.94
CA GLY A 328 -42.63 -8.27 -6.72
C GLY A 328 -42.79 -8.54 -5.24
N ASP A 329 -43.49 -7.66 -4.54
CA ASP A 329 -44.27 -8.06 -3.37
C ASP A 329 -45.57 -7.23 -3.36
N PRO A 330 -46.73 -7.86 -3.13
CA PRO A 330 -48.02 -7.21 -3.16
C PRO A 330 -48.46 -6.73 -1.77
N ASP A 331 -49.32 -5.70 -1.82
CA ASP A 331 -50.53 -5.54 -1.02
C ASP A 331 -50.61 -4.36 0.00
N MET A 332 -51.62 -3.51 -0.27
CA MET A 332 -52.44 -2.65 0.61
C MET A 332 -51.77 -1.45 1.31
N THR A 333 -52.29 -0.22 1.31
CA THR A 333 -53.67 0.28 1.11
C THR A 333 -53.68 1.77 0.75
N GLU A 334 -54.80 2.18 0.16
CA GLU A 334 -55.21 3.51 -0.33
C GLU A 334 -54.89 4.74 0.54
N VAL A 335 -54.50 5.85 -0.11
CA VAL A 335 -55.24 7.13 0.00
C VAL A 335 -55.30 7.77 -1.39
N LYS A 336 -56.53 8.00 -1.86
CA LYS A 336 -56.89 8.73 -3.08
C LYS A 336 -56.82 10.23 -2.83
N GLU A 337 -56.28 10.98 -3.78
CA GLU A 337 -56.78 12.33 -4.09
C GLU A 337 -56.68 12.59 -5.61
N ILE A 338 -57.70 13.28 -6.12
CA ILE A 338 -58.19 13.25 -7.49
C ILE A 338 -57.88 14.58 -8.21
N ALA A 339 -57.45 14.46 -9.46
CA ALA A 339 -57.59 15.37 -10.63
C ALA A 339 -57.01 16.80 -10.59
N ASP A 340 -56.27 17.16 -11.65
CA ASP A 340 -56.83 17.97 -12.74
C ASP A 340 -55.96 17.88 -14.03
N PRO A 341 -56.52 17.48 -15.19
CA PRO A 341 -55.83 17.50 -16.48
C PRO A 341 -56.35 18.64 -17.36
N ASN A 342 -55.48 19.56 -17.77
CA ASN A 342 -55.48 20.18 -19.11
C ASN A 342 -54.58 21.42 -19.14
N GLN A 343 -53.56 21.40 -20.01
CA GLN A 343 -53.37 22.48 -20.98
C GLN A 343 -52.38 22.07 -22.08
N GLN A 344 -52.93 21.88 -23.28
CA GLN A 344 -52.20 21.84 -24.55
C GLN A 344 -51.92 23.27 -25.03
N SER A 345 -50.72 23.50 -25.57
CA SER A 345 -50.43 24.29 -26.78
C SER A 345 -48.91 24.57 -26.82
N LYS A 346 -48.19 24.72 -27.94
CA LYS A 346 -48.40 24.61 -29.39
C LYS A 346 -47.02 24.85 -30.03
N LYS A 347 -46.77 24.25 -31.22
CA LYS A 347 -45.78 24.64 -32.27
C LYS A 347 -44.30 24.46 -31.87
N GLY A 348 -43.40 23.92 -32.68
CA GLY A 348 -43.29 23.73 -34.13
C GLY A 348 -41.79 23.86 -34.46
N PRO A 349 -41.27 23.14 -35.48
CA PRO A 349 -39.86 22.77 -35.59
C PRO A 349 -39.02 23.85 -36.30
N ILE A 350 -37.71 23.89 -36.09
CA ILE A 350 -36.73 24.36 -37.10
C ILE A 350 -35.33 23.80 -36.80
N SER A 351 -34.78 23.20 -37.85
CA SER A 351 -33.39 22.86 -38.11
C SER A 351 -32.45 24.07 -38.05
N SER A 352 -31.23 23.90 -37.51
CA SER A 352 -30.05 24.69 -37.92
C SER A 352 -28.80 23.90 -37.52
N ARG A 353 -28.00 23.44 -38.49
CA ARG A 353 -26.85 24.12 -39.12
C ARG A 353 -25.66 24.30 -38.19
N LEU A 354 -24.62 23.53 -38.49
CA LEU A 354 -23.20 23.81 -38.19
C LEU A 354 -22.78 25.19 -38.73
N PRO A 355 -21.85 25.85 -38.04
CA PRO A 355 -20.72 26.56 -38.66
C PRO A 355 -19.39 26.01 -38.09
N LYS A 356 -18.46 25.47 -38.89
CA LYS A 356 -17.46 26.11 -39.78
C LYS A 356 -16.50 27.07 -39.08
N ASP A 357 -15.23 26.67 -39.15
CA ASP A 357 -14.00 27.39 -38.82
C ASP A 357 -13.87 28.76 -39.51
N PRO A 358 -12.95 29.60 -39.03
CA PRO A 358 -12.15 30.46 -39.89
C PRO A 358 -10.66 30.09 -39.83
N ASP A 359 -10.08 29.88 -41.01
CA ASP A 359 -8.64 29.95 -41.30
C ASP A 359 -8.09 31.36 -41.02
N SER A 360 -6.85 31.47 -40.51
CA SER A 360 -5.71 31.94 -41.32
C SER A 360 -4.45 32.20 -40.48
N SER A 361 -3.38 31.52 -40.88
CA SER A 361 -1.96 31.92 -40.89
C SER A 361 -1.40 32.81 -39.77
N CYS A 362 -0.44 32.28 -39.00
CA CYS A 362 0.83 32.96 -38.70
C CYS A 362 1.91 31.91 -38.42
N GLN A 363 3.02 31.98 -39.16
CA GLN A 363 4.30 31.43 -38.75
C GLN A 363 4.72 32.08 -37.42
N GLY A 364 5.29 31.30 -36.50
CA GLY A 364 5.77 31.81 -35.22
C GLY A 364 6.49 30.72 -34.43
N ASP A 365 7.80 30.63 -34.66
CA ASP A 365 8.87 30.33 -33.71
C ASP A 365 8.70 29.18 -32.68
N MET A 366 9.50 28.15 -32.90
CA MET A 366 10.00 27.26 -31.84
C MET A 366 10.65 28.10 -30.73
N PRO A 367 10.38 27.86 -29.43
CA PRO A 367 11.15 28.50 -28.37
C PRO A 367 12.60 28.00 -28.40
N ASN A 368 13.48 28.95 -28.66
CA ASN A 368 14.93 28.84 -28.72
C ASN A 368 15.52 28.42 -27.35
N PRO A 369 16.44 27.44 -27.26
CA PRO A 369 17.12 27.05 -26.03
C PRO A 369 18.25 28.04 -25.74
N SER A 370 17.92 29.26 -25.30
CA SER A 370 18.91 30.24 -24.86
C SER A 370 18.26 31.35 -24.04
N ARG A 371 17.83 31.01 -22.83
CA ARG A 371 17.85 31.97 -21.72
C ARG A 371 18.97 31.55 -20.78
N SER A 372 20.15 32.12 -21.01
CA SER A 372 21.16 32.20 -19.97
C SER A 372 20.53 32.90 -18.77
N ILE A 373 20.61 32.29 -17.59
CA ILE A 373 20.12 32.87 -16.34
C ILE A 373 20.83 34.22 -16.15
N ASP A 374 20.07 35.31 -16.28
CA ASP A 374 20.54 36.65 -15.96
C ASP A 374 20.99 36.69 -14.49
N GLU A 375 22.07 37.43 -14.21
CA GLU A 375 22.64 37.63 -12.86
C GLU A 375 21.61 38.18 -11.84
N GLN A 376 20.43 38.62 -12.30
CA GLN A 376 19.29 39.04 -11.46
C GLN A 376 18.55 37.88 -10.76
N GLY A 377 18.63 36.64 -11.28
CA GLY A 377 17.97 35.47 -10.69
C GLY A 377 18.59 34.98 -9.38
N VAL A 378 19.81 35.42 -9.06
CA VAL A 378 20.55 35.02 -7.85
C VAL A 378 20.04 35.75 -6.61
N THR A 379 19.33 36.87 -6.73
CA THR A 379 18.90 37.69 -5.57
C THR A 379 17.48 37.42 -5.07
N GLU A 380 16.71 36.60 -5.77
CA GLU A 380 15.29 36.40 -5.45
C GLU A 380 15.09 35.33 -4.38
N ARG A 381 14.23 35.64 -3.40
CA ARG A 381 13.93 34.77 -2.26
C ARG A 381 12.43 34.58 -2.17
N PHE A 382 12.01 33.34 -1.99
CA PHE A 382 10.61 32.92 -1.90
C PHE A 382 10.21 32.74 -0.44
N HIS A 383 9.04 33.24 -0.07
CA HIS A 383 8.49 32.96 1.26
C HIS A 383 7.90 31.56 1.28
N VAL A 384 8.37 30.72 2.20
CA VAL A 384 7.97 29.31 2.27
C VAL A 384 7.81 28.87 3.71
N TYR A 385 7.07 27.78 3.93
CA TYR A 385 6.95 27.15 5.23
C TYR A 385 7.60 25.77 5.20
N LEU A 386 8.67 25.59 5.99
CA LEU A 386 9.34 24.29 6.14
C LEU A 386 8.57 23.47 7.18
N LEU A 387 8.03 22.32 6.74
CA LEU A 387 7.33 21.40 7.62
C LEU A 387 8.33 20.69 8.58
N PRO A 388 7.92 20.36 9.82
CA PRO A 388 8.78 19.66 10.77
C PRO A 388 9.30 18.33 10.23
N ALA A 389 10.61 18.12 10.32
CA ALA A 389 11.27 16.89 9.91
C ALA A 389 12.12 16.33 11.06
N THR A 390 12.20 15.01 11.20
CA THR A 390 12.91 14.36 12.32
C THR A 390 14.39 14.71 12.41
N ASN A 391 15.00 15.09 11.27
CA ASN A 391 16.44 15.30 11.14
C ASN A 391 16.81 16.78 10.93
N CYS A 392 15.83 17.70 10.98
CA CYS A 392 16.09 19.13 10.93
C CYS A 392 15.36 19.84 12.08
N ALA A 393 16.12 20.49 12.94
CA ALA A 393 15.58 21.26 14.05
C ALA A 393 14.90 22.57 13.59
N THR A 394 15.17 22.99 12.35
CA THR A 394 14.56 24.15 11.72
C THR A 394 13.22 23.75 11.09
N TYR A 395 12.15 24.46 11.44
CA TYR A 395 10.83 24.35 10.82
C TYR A 395 10.09 25.67 11.01
N GLY A 396 9.07 25.93 10.19
CA GLY A 396 8.32 27.19 10.20
C GLY A 396 8.61 28.07 8.99
N GLU A 397 8.19 29.34 9.09
CA GLU A 397 8.38 30.34 8.04
C GLU A 397 9.86 30.61 7.78
N CYS A 398 10.28 30.54 6.52
CA CYS A 398 11.62 30.83 6.08
C CYS A 398 11.62 31.41 4.66
N LEU A 399 12.75 32.01 4.29
CA LEU A 399 12.97 32.49 2.92
C LEU A 399 13.84 31.47 2.17
N LEU A 400 13.36 30.96 1.05
CA LEU A 400 14.10 30.02 0.20
C LEU A 400 14.76 30.74 -0.96
N GLN A 401 16.05 30.48 -1.17
CA GLN A 401 16.83 31.01 -2.28
C GLN A 401 17.41 29.85 -3.09
N VAL A 402 17.19 29.87 -4.41
CA VAL A 402 17.80 28.91 -5.34
C VAL A 402 18.97 29.60 -6.03
N THR A 403 20.15 29.01 -5.91
CA THR A 403 21.37 29.45 -6.61
C THR A 403 21.78 28.39 -7.63
N LEU A 404 22.83 28.65 -8.41
CA LEU A 404 23.34 27.66 -9.37
C LEU A 404 23.78 26.36 -8.71
N GLU A 405 24.27 26.38 -7.46
CA GLU A 405 24.84 25.19 -6.81
C GLU A 405 24.08 24.72 -5.56
N ARG A 406 23.30 25.61 -4.93
CA ARG A 406 22.70 25.39 -3.61
C ARG A 406 21.26 25.89 -3.52
N ILE A 407 20.50 25.22 -2.67
CA ILE A 407 19.22 25.67 -2.13
C ILE A 407 19.48 26.13 -0.69
N ILE A 408 19.11 27.36 -0.36
CA ILE A 408 19.44 27.99 0.93
C ILE A 408 18.17 28.48 1.59
N LEU A 409 17.96 28.13 2.86
CA LEU A 409 16.93 28.71 3.71
C LEU A 409 17.52 29.82 4.57
N TRP A 410 16.81 30.94 4.63
CA TRP A 410 17.16 32.10 5.43
C TRP A 410 16.09 32.37 6.46
N ASP A 411 16.54 32.94 7.57
CA ASP A 411 15.70 33.41 8.66
C ASP A 411 14.88 34.63 8.18
N VAL A 412 13.56 34.61 8.40
CA VAL A 412 12.65 35.68 7.97
C VAL A 412 12.92 36.98 8.74
N GLU A 413 13.25 36.88 10.03
CA GLU A 413 13.49 38.03 10.90
C GLU A 413 14.91 38.58 10.73
N ASN A 414 15.88 37.71 10.40
CA ASN A 414 17.25 38.11 10.09
C ASN A 414 17.71 37.58 8.72
N PRO A 415 17.47 38.34 7.63
CA PRO A 415 17.75 37.89 6.25
C PRO A 415 19.24 37.64 5.92
N ARG A 416 20.16 37.85 6.86
CA ARG A 416 21.60 37.50 6.71
C ARG A 416 21.97 36.18 7.38
N LYS A 417 21.06 35.58 8.15
CA LYS A 417 21.27 34.30 8.84
C LYS A 417 20.73 33.16 7.99
N ILE A 418 21.61 32.22 7.66
CA ILE A 418 21.25 30.97 6.99
C ILE A 418 20.76 29.99 8.04
N LEU A 419 19.60 29.39 7.80
CA LEU A 419 19.02 28.34 8.62
C LEU A 419 19.53 26.97 8.18
N GLU A 420 19.37 26.66 6.89
CA GLU A 420 19.80 25.39 6.31
C GLU A 420 20.27 25.60 4.87
N GLU A 421 21.09 24.67 4.39
CA GLU A 421 21.62 24.71 3.03
C GLU A 421 21.82 23.30 2.49
N TRP A 422 21.37 23.09 1.25
CA TRP A 422 21.46 21.83 0.53
C TRP A 422 22.09 22.02 -0.84
N PRO A 423 22.83 21.01 -1.36
CA PRO A 423 23.26 21.03 -2.75
C PRO A 423 22.02 20.97 -3.65
N ILE A 424 22.07 21.62 -4.82
CA ILE A 424 20.94 21.62 -5.75
C ILE A 424 20.54 20.21 -6.21
N THR A 425 21.48 19.26 -6.18
CA THR A 425 21.25 17.84 -6.48
C THR A 425 20.40 17.11 -5.43
N ALA A 426 20.12 17.72 -4.28
CA ALA A 426 19.22 17.18 -3.26
C ALA A 426 17.74 17.33 -3.64
N LEU A 427 17.40 18.08 -4.71
CA LEU A 427 16.01 18.22 -5.10
C LEU A 427 15.50 16.99 -5.87
N ARG A 428 14.48 16.34 -5.32
CA ARG A 428 13.67 15.32 -6.00
C ARG A 428 12.21 15.54 -5.65
N ARG A 429 11.38 15.87 -6.64
CA ARG A 429 9.95 16.09 -6.45
C ARG A 429 9.25 14.75 -6.20
N TYR A 430 8.51 14.69 -5.11
CA TYR A 430 7.61 13.59 -4.79
C TYR A 430 6.22 14.21 -4.56
N GLY A 431 5.20 13.77 -5.32
CA GLY A 431 3.81 14.22 -5.17
C GLY A 431 3.25 15.03 -6.34
N THR A 432 1.92 15.07 -6.42
CA THR A 432 1.12 15.77 -7.45
C THR A 432 0.55 17.12 -6.97
N ASP A 433 0.81 17.50 -5.72
CA ASP A 433 0.36 18.77 -5.16
C ASP A 433 1.17 19.94 -5.74
N THR A 434 0.48 21.05 -6.01
CA THR A 434 1.05 22.29 -6.54
C THR A 434 1.33 23.31 -5.44
N ASN A 435 0.94 23.04 -4.19
CA ASN A 435 1.18 23.92 -3.04
C ASN A 435 2.20 23.36 -2.06
N GLU A 436 2.63 22.11 -2.26
CA GLU A 436 3.65 21.47 -1.44
C GLU A 436 4.64 20.71 -2.33
N PHE A 437 5.93 20.90 -2.08
CA PHE A 437 6.97 20.14 -2.76
C PHE A 437 7.98 19.58 -1.78
N ALA A 438 8.41 18.35 -2.07
CA ALA A 438 9.40 17.63 -1.30
C ALA A 438 10.78 17.71 -1.96
N PHE A 439 11.83 17.62 -1.15
CA PHE A 439 13.17 17.32 -1.62
C PHE A 439 13.92 16.40 -0.69
N GLU A 440 14.93 15.70 -1.22
CA GLU A 440 15.63 14.63 -0.54
C GLU A 440 17.08 15.01 -0.28
N ALA A 441 17.41 15.33 0.96
CA ALA A 441 18.80 15.53 1.34
C ALA A 441 19.49 14.17 1.55
N GLY A 442 20.65 13.99 0.93
CA GLY A 442 21.48 12.80 1.12
C GLY A 442 22.33 12.86 2.40
N ARG A 443 22.95 11.73 2.76
CA ARG A 443 23.80 11.56 3.96
C ARG A 443 24.96 12.55 4.12
N HIS A 444 25.33 13.28 3.08
CA HIS A 444 26.39 14.29 3.11
C HIS A 444 25.89 15.71 3.42
N CYS A 445 24.58 15.91 3.57
CA CYS A 445 23.99 17.20 3.97
C CYS A 445 24.07 17.39 5.49
N LYS A 446 24.18 18.65 5.96
CA LYS A 446 24.27 18.96 7.41
C LYS A 446 23.04 18.52 8.20
N THR A 447 21.87 18.56 7.58
CA THR A 447 20.60 18.04 8.12
C THR A 447 20.53 16.51 8.18
N GLY A 448 21.55 15.80 7.70
CA GLY A 448 21.47 14.35 7.51
C GLY A 448 20.58 13.92 6.35
N GLU A 449 20.37 12.61 6.23
CA GLU A 449 19.52 12.00 5.19
C GLU A 449 18.05 12.17 5.55
N GLY A 450 17.22 12.64 4.62
CA GLY A 450 15.80 12.82 4.88
C GLY A 450 15.04 13.52 3.76
N ILE A 451 13.72 13.44 3.83
CA ILE A 451 12.81 14.17 2.95
C ILE A 451 12.31 15.40 3.70
N PHE A 452 12.46 16.56 3.07
CA PHE A 452 12.04 17.85 3.58
C PHE A 452 10.86 18.34 2.76
N LEU A 453 9.77 18.66 3.43
CA LEU A 453 8.55 19.13 2.80
C LEU A 453 8.46 20.65 2.97
N ILE A 454 8.21 21.35 1.88
CA ILE A 454 8.02 22.80 1.87
C ILE A 454 6.62 23.10 1.33
N SER A 455 5.87 23.91 2.08
CA SER A 455 4.56 24.43 1.68
C SER A 455 4.70 25.88 1.20
N THR A 456 4.18 26.16 0.00
CA THR A 456 4.16 27.49 -0.64
C THR A 456 3.27 27.47 -1.88
N ASP A 457 2.58 28.57 -2.15
CA ASP A 457 1.82 28.81 -3.37
C ASP A 457 2.70 29.06 -4.60
N LEU A 458 4.01 29.25 -4.41
CA LEU A 458 5.00 29.47 -5.48
C LEU A 458 5.82 28.22 -5.82
N SER A 459 5.31 27.02 -5.51
CA SER A 459 6.09 25.78 -5.62
C SER A 459 6.58 25.50 -7.06
N GLU A 460 5.75 25.78 -8.06
CA GLU A 460 6.08 25.56 -9.48
C GLU A 460 7.13 26.55 -9.99
N GLU A 461 7.14 27.79 -9.50
CA GLU A 461 8.17 28.77 -9.85
C GLU A 461 9.53 28.41 -9.24
N ILE A 462 9.53 28.03 -7.96
CA ILE A 462 10.75 27.55 -7.29
C ILE A 462 11.30 26.31 -8.01
N TYR A 463 10.42 25.38 -8.39
CA TYR A 463 10.80 24.17 -9.12
C TYR A 463 11.41 24.49 -10.49
N ALA A 464 10.78 25.37 -11.27
CA ALA A 464 11.30 25.81 -12.56
C ALA A 464 12.72 26.38 -12.42
N ARG A 465 12.99 27.19 -11.39
CA ARG A 465 14.32 27.74 -11.14
C ARG A 465 15.36 26.70 -10.76
N VAL A 466 14.99 25.72 -9.93
CA VAL A 466 15.91 24.61 -9.59
C VAL A 466 16.23 23.80 -10.84
N ASN A 467 15.25 23.54 -11.70
CA ASN A 467 15.44 22.83 -12.96
C ASN A 467 16.36 23.61 -13.93
N ASP A 468 16.17 24.92 -14.06
CA ASP A 468 17.00 25.77 -14.92
C ASP A 468 18.46 25.84 -14.44
N ALA A 469 18.67 25.93 -13.12
CA ALA A 469 19.99 25.90 -12.52
C ALA A 469 20.67 24.52 -12.70
N ALA A 470 19.94 23.42 -12.53
CA ALA A 470 20.45 22.07 -12.78
C ALA A 470 20.83 21.85 -14.25
N CYS A 471 20.01 22.33 -15.19
CA CYS A 471 20.29 22.26 -16.63
C CYS A 471 21.53 23.10 -17.00
N SER A 472 21.71 24.26 -16.38
CA SER A 472 22.88 25.13 -16.59
C SER A 472 24.20 24.49 -16.13
N ILE A 473 24.17 23.76 -15.00
CA ILE A 473 25.32 22.95 -14.53
C ILE A 473 25.64 21.85 -15.54
N ALA A 474 24.62 21.11 -16.02
CA ALA A 474 24.80 20.02 -16.96
C ALA A 474 25.38 20.47 -18.32
N CYS A 475 24.92 21.63 -18.83
CA CYS A 475 25.46 22.24 -20.04
C CYS A 475 26.91 22.70 -19.86
N SER A 476 27.23 23.33 -18.72
CA SER A 476 28.59 23.77 -18.40
C SER A 476 29.57 22.60 -18.23
N ALA A 477 29.11 21.48 -17.67
CA ALA A 477 29.88 20.25 -17.56
C ALA A 477 30.13 19.60 -18.93
N SER A 478 29.14 19.61 -19.83
CA SER A 478 29.27 19.05 -21.19
C SER A 478 30.26 19.86 -22.05
N ASN A 479 30.20 21.20 -21.99
CA ASN A 479 31.17 22.07 -22.68
C ASN A 479 32.61 21.92 -22.14
N ARG A 480 32.78 21.57 -20.85
CA ARG A 480 34.11 21.24 -20.28
C ARG A 480 34.64 19.89 -20.74
N ILE A 481 33.77 18.93 -21.04
CA ILE A 481 34.15 17.61 -21.54
C ILE A 481 34.56 17.70 -23.02
N GLU A 482 33.88 18.52 -23.83
CA GLU A 482 34.28 18.76 -25.23
C GLU A 482 35.64 19.48 -25.37
N LEU A 483 36.04 20.28 -24.37
CA LEU A 483 37.36 20.92 -24.33
C LEU A 483 38.49 20.01 -23.80
N LEU A 484 38.18 18.78 -23.38
CA LEU A 484 39.13 17.81 -22.83
C LEU A 484 39.32 16.56 -23.70
N ILE A 485 38.72 16.54 -24.90
CA ILE A 485 38.96 15.52 -25.93
C ILE A 485 39.89 16.17 -26.97
N PRO A 486 41.15 15.70 -27.12
CA PRO A 486 42.09 16.24 -28.10
C PRO A 486 41.70 15.97 -29.55
#